data_AF-A0A363TZ37-F1
#
_entry.id   AF-A0A363TZ37-F1
#
_cell.length_a   1.000
_cell.length_b   1.000
_cell.length_c   1.000
_cell.angle_alpha   90.00
_cell.angle_beta   90.00
_cell.angle_gamma   90.00
#
_symmetry.space_group_name_H-M   'P 1'
#
loop_
_entity.id
_entity.type
_entity.pdbx_description
1 polymer ?
#
loop_
_entity_poly.entity_id
_entity_poly.type
_entity_poly.pdbx_seq_one_letter_code
_entity_poly.pdbx_strand_id
1 'polypeptide(L)'
;MKRALLACAVFLAIAATCRAAPDGYRRIESVAASVDGEVVFLSDVEREACFYRCGTVPGQAPREMTLSRAREMRIADTLVLQEQKKLGLGSVDNAALAAEEAGALSRTRKCASPCAVAVTVAEIHELVQRRLLVRDFLERRVAVFIEVNDEEVRREIALRTRSGAPPEERSEEKVRKDLLREKGAAEIRNWFARATSKSRITLSPLSEP
;
A
#
# COMPACT_ATOMS: atom_id res chain seq x y z
N MET A 1 26.14 -58.34 53.76
CA MET A 1 27.09 -57.61 52.90
C MET A 1 26.36 -57.05 51.70
N LYS A 2 26.64 -55.77 51.39
CA LYS A 2 26.34 -55.01 50.15
C LYS A 2 24.91 -54.44 49.97
N ARG A 3 24.85 -53.14 50.29
CA ARG A 3 23.90 -52.12 49.80
C ARG A 3 24.08 -51.90 48.29
N ALA A 4 22.98 -51.63 47.59
CA ALA A 4 22.85 -50.86 46.33
C ALA A 4 21.51 -51.26 45.67
N LEU A 5 20.67 -50.41 45.08
CA LEU A 5 20.64 -48.98 44.89
C LEU A 5 19.17 -48.69 44.50
N LEU A 6 18.45 -47.93 45.33
CA LEU A 6 17.27 -47.17 44.90
C LEU A 6 17.78 -46.01 44.04
N ALA A 7 17.36 -45.93 42.78
CA ALA A 7 17.18 -44.68 42.01
C ALA A 7 16.90 -45.03 40.54
N CYS A 8 15.64 -45.30 40.21
CA CYS A 8 15.18 -45.27 38.82
C CYS A 8 13.72 -44.81 38.81
N ALA A 9 13.48 -43.64 39.39
CA ALA A 9 12.25 -42.90 39.21
C ALA A 9 12.65 -41.50 38.72
N VAL A 10 11.95 -41.04 37.68
CA VAL A 10 11.99 -39.67 37.14
C VAL A 10 13.18 -39.36 36.22
N PHE A 11 13.20 -39.92 34.99
CA PHE A 11 13.90 -39.30 33.86
C PHE A 11 13.35 -39.78 32.50
N LEU A 12 12.03 -39.82 32.34
CA LEU A 12 11.40 -40.19 31.06
C LEU A 12 10.14 -39.35 30.79
N ALA A 13 10.27 -38.02 30.88
CA ALA A 13 9.18 -37.11 30.55
C ALA A 13 9.65 -35.69 30.18
N ILE A 14 10.75 -35.53 29.42
CA ILE A 14 11.05 -34.24 28.75
C ILE A 14 11.73 -34.54 27.41
N ALA A 15 10.94 -35.03 26.45
CA ALA A 15 11.31 -35.06 25.02
C ALA A 15 10.43 -34.09 24.20
N ALA A 16 9.93 -33.04 24.84
CA ALA A 16 9.47 -31.83 24.15
C ALA A 16 10.66 -30.86 24.09
N THR A 17 11.67 -31.21 23.29
CA THR A 17 12.65 -30.21 22.88
C THR A 17 11.91 -29.23 21.98
N CYS A 18 11.61 -28.05 22.56
CA CYS A 18 11.47 -26.82 21.82
C CYS A 18 12.57 -26.81 20.76
N ARG A 19 12.20 -26.99 19.50
CA ARG A 19 13.07 -26.76 18.37
C ARG A 19 13.22 -25.24 18.28
N ALA A 20 14.04 -24.68 19.17
CA ALA A 20 14.57 -23.35 19.02
C ALA A 20 15.21 -23.31 17.63
N ALA A 21 14.68 -22.44 16.77
CA ALA A 21 15.31 -22.16 15.50
C ALA A 21 16.78 -21.77 15.79
N PRO A 22 17.76 -22.28 15.03
CA PRO A 22 19.15 -21.95 15.27
C PRO A 22 19.34 -20.44 15.09
N ASP A 23 19.60 -19.74 16.20
CA ASP A 23 20.13 -18.39 16.24
C ASP A 23 21.41 -18.35 15.39
N GLY A 24 21.37 -17.69 14.22
CA GLY A 24 22.60 -17.47 13.44
C GLY A 24 22.44 -17.28 11.93
N TYR A 25 21.31 -17.63 11.32
CA TYR A 25 21.08 -17.26 9.93
C TYR A 25 20.66 -15.79 9.85
N ARG A 26 21.57 -14.91 9.42
CA ARG A 26 21.18 -13.58 8.92
C ARG A 26 20.16 -13.85 7.80
N ARG A 27 18.88 -13.53 8.04
CA ARG A 27 17.85 -13.58 7.00
C ARG A 27 18.30 -12.60 5.93
N ILE A 28 18.91 -13.10 4.86
CA ILE A 28 19.30 -12.26 3.72
C ILE A 28 18.00 -11.99 2.99
N GLU A 29 17.43 -10.84 3.30
CA GLU A 29 16.22 -10.39 2.65
C GLU A 29 16.58 -9.82 1.28
N SER A 30 15.94 -10.35 0.24
CA SER A 30 16.14 -9.85 -1.11
C SER A 30 15.58 -8.43 -1.23
N VAL A 31 16.38 -7.52 -1.76
CA VAL A 31 15.95 -6.16 -2.06
C VAL A 31 15.19 -6.16 -3.37
N ALA A 32 14.01 -5.52 -3.42
CA ALA A 32 13.23 -5.34 -4.64
C ALA A 32 13.50 -3.97 -5.30
N ALA A 33 13.72 -2.94 -4.49
CA ALA A 33 14.14 -1.61 -4.93
C ALA A 33 14.80 -0.81 -3.80
N SER A 34 15.45 0.29 -4.17
CA SER A 34 15.90 1.35 -3.25
C SER A 34 15.44 2.70 -3.79
N VAL A 35 14.90 3.56 -2.92
CA VAL A 35 14.39 4.91 -3.24
C VAL A 35 15.03 5.92 -2.28
N ASP A 36 15.97 6.72 -2.77
CA ASP A 36 16.71 7.70 -1.95
C ASP A 36 17.38 7.09 -0.70
N GLY A 37 17.80 5.82 -0.80
CA GLY A 37 18.42 5.05 0.28
C GLY A 37 17.43 4.30 1.17
N GLU A 38 16.13 4.48 0.98
CA GLU A 38 15.10 3.66 1.62
C GLU A 38 14.92 2.36 0.84
N VAL A 39 15.04 1.23 1.52
CA VAL A 39 15.01 -0.10 0.92
C VAL A 39 13.58 -0.64 0.91
N VAL A 40 13.13 -1.10 -0.26
CA VAL A 40 11.90 -1.87 -0.42
C VAL A 40 12.29 -3.33 -0.60
N PHE A 41 11.89 -4.18 0.34
CA PHE A 41 12.22 -5.60 0.30
C PHE A 41 11.26 -6.38 -0.60
N LEU A 42 11.70 -7.56 -1.06
CA LEU A 42 10.86 -8.48 -1.83
C LEU A 42 9.64 -8.93 -1.04
N SER A 43 9.79 -9.17 0.27
CA SER A 43 8.69 -9.54 1.14
C SER A 43 7.60 -8.45 1.18
N ASP A 44 7.99 -7.17 1.16
CA ASP A 44 7.05 -6.05 1.10
C ASP A 44 6.28 -6.02 -0.21
N VAL A 45 6.92 -6.38 -1.32
CA VAL A 45 6.31 -6.44 -2.65
C VAL A 45 5.33 -7.61 -2.74
N GLU A 46 5.72 -8.80 -2.27
CA GLU A 46 4.85 -9.97 -2.21
C GLU A 46 3.63 -9.73 -1.32
N ARG A 47 3.85 -9.09 -0.17
CA ARG A 47 2.78 -8.72 0.76
C ARG A 47 1.84 -7.69 0.16
N GLU A 48 2.37 -6.69 -0.54
CA GLU A 48 1.55 -5.70 -1.25
C GLU A 48 0.66 -6.38 -2.31
N ALA A 49 1.22 -7.31 -3.09
CA ALA A 49 0.43 -8.10 -4.03
C ALA A 49 -0.67 -8.91 -3.32
N CYS A 50 -0.36 -9.51 -2.17
CA CYS A 50 -1.34 -10.24 -1.36
C CYS A 50 -2.47 -9.33 -0.85
N PHE A 51 -2.15 -8.10 -0.40
CA PHE A 51 -3.16 -7.15 0.05
C PHE A 51 -4.16 -6.79 -1.04
N TYR A 52 -3.71 -6.63 -2.29
CA TYR A 52 -4.61 -6.39 -3.41
C TYR A 52 -5.43 -7.62 -3.78
N ARG A 53 -4.81 -8.82 -3.81
CA ARG A 53 -5.52 -10.07 -4.07
C ARG A 53 -6.64 -10.32 -3.07
N CYS A 54 -6.40 -10.02 -1.80
CA CYS A 54 -7.37 -10.21 -0.73
C CYS A 54 -8.35 -9.05 -0.54
N GLY A 55 -8.24 -7.99 -1.34
CA GLY A 55 -9.03 -6.77 -1.14
C GLY A 55 -8.78 -6.11 0.21
N THR A 56 -7.63 -6.34 0.85
CA THR A 56 -7.29 -5.75 2.14
C THR A 56 -7.20 -4.23 2.04
N VAL A 57 -6.72 -3.72 0.90
CA VAL A 57 -6.56 -2.28 0.62
C VAL A 57 -7.92 -1.55 0.71
N PRO A 58 -8.07 -0.52 1.57
CA PRO A 58 -9.30 0.25 1.68
C PRO A 58 -9.82 0.81 0.36
N GLY A 59 -11.14 0.70 0.13
CA GLY A 59 -11.81 1.25 -1.04
C GLY A 59 -11.46 0.60 -2.38
N GLN A 60 -10.75 -0.54 -2.38
CA GLN A 60 -10.36 -1.26 -3.59
C GLN A 60 -10.99 -2.66 -3.60
N ALA A 61 -11.51 -3.06 -4.76
CA ALA A 61 -11.95 -4.43 -4.97
C ALA A 61 -10.74 -5.38 -5.04
N PRO A 62 -10.90 -6.65 -4.63
CA PRO A 62 -9.89 -7.69 -4.84
C PRO A 62 -9.41 -7.74 -6.30
N ARG A 63 -8.10 -7.77 -6.51
CA ARG A 63 -7.50 -7.91 -7.85
C ARG A 63 -6.15 -8.58 -7.79
N GLU A 64 -5.83 -9.37 -8.80
CA GLU A 64 -4.48 -9.90 -8.98
C GLU A 64 -3.49 -8.77 -9.28
N MET A 65 -2.27 -8.92 -8.79
CA MET A 65 -1.20 -7.94 -8.96
C MET A 65 0.12 -8.65 -9.22
N THR A 66 0.82 -8.26 -10.29
CA THR A 66 2.18 -8.73 -10.55
C THR A 66 3.16 -8.15 -9.54
N LEU A 67 4.27 -8.85 -9.29
CA LEU A 67 5.31 -8.35 -8.38
C LEU A 67 5.91 -7.02 -8.89
N SER A 68 6.10 -6.87 -10.21
CA SER A 68 6.56 -5.60 -10.78
C SER A 68 5.60 -4.46 -10.46
N ARG A 69 4.29 -4.67 -10.60
CA ARG A 69 3.29 -3.65 -10.31
C ARG A 69 3.21 -3.34 -8.80
N ALA A 70 3.30 -4.35 -7.96
CA ALA A 70 3.34 -4.17 -6.50
C ALA A 70 4.57 -3.35 -6.08
N ARG A 71 5.74 -3.62 -6.68
CA ARG A 71 6.97 -2.83 -6.46
C ARG A 71 6.79 -1.37 -6.87
N GLU A 72 6.21 -1.10 -8.04
CA GLU A 72 5.92 0.27 -8.49
C GLU A 72 5.01 1.02 -7.52
N MET A 73 3.97 0.35 -7.01
CA MET A 73 3.08 0.93 -6.01
C MET A 73 3.81 1.25 -4.70
N ARG A 74 4.69 0.35 -4.23
CA ARG A 74 5.51 0.59 -3.04
C ARG A 74 6.47 1.76 -3.23
N ILE A 75 7.14 1.86 -4.38
CA ILE A 75 8.00 3.00 -4.73
C ILE A 75 7.18 4.30 -4.71
N ALA A 76 6.00 4.30 -5.33
CA ALA A 76 5.12 5.46 -5.35
C ALA A 76 4.71 5.90 -3.94
N ASP A 77 4.30 4.96 -3.09
CA ASP A 77 3.99 5.25 -1.68
C ASP A 77 5.21 5.83 -0.94
N THR A 78 6.39 5.25 -1.12
CA THR A 78 7.64 5.74 -0.50
C THR A 78 7.94 7.18 -0.91
N LEU A 79 7.80 7.54 -2.19
CA LEU A 79 7.99 8.92 -2.65
C LEU A 79 7.03 9.90 -1.97
N VAL A 80 5.75 9.51 -1.82
CA VAL A 80 4.74 10.32 -1.12
C VAL A 80 5.10 10.50 0.35
N LEU A 81 5.45 9.41 1.04
CA LEU A 81 5.76 9.44 2.46
C LEU A 81 7.03 10.25 2.75
N GLN A 82 8.05 10.17 1.89
CA GLN A 82 9.26 10.98 2.00
C GLN A 82 8.94 12.47 1.83
N GLU A 83 8.06 12.83 0.90
CA GLU A 83 7.64 14.21 0.70
C GLU A 83 6.79 14.72 1.87
N GLN A 84 5.84 13.92 2.37
CA GLN A 84 5.08 14.26 3.58
C GLN A 84 5.99 14.50 4.78
N LYS A 85 7.00 13.65 4.96
CA LYS A 85 7.99 13.80 6.03
C LYS A 85 8.79 15.09 5.90
N LYS A 86 9.20 15.47 4.70
CA LYS A 86 9.89 16.75 4.43
C LYS A 86 9.01 17.96 4.77
N LEU A 87 7.72 17.88 4.51
CA LEU A 87 6.75 18.96 4.74
C LEU A 87 6.13 18.95 6.13
N GLY A 88 6.40 17.93 6.95
CA GLY A 88 5.80 17.79 8.29
C GLY A 88 4.28 17.53 8.28
N LEU A 89 3.75 16.90 7.22
CA LEU A 89 2.31 16.71 7.01
C LEU A 89 1.74 15.35 7.50
N GLY A 90 2.49 14.61 8.32
CA GLY A 90 2.22 13.20 8.63
C GLY A 90 1.40 12.93 9.90
N SER A 91 0.12 13.29 9.93
CA SER A 91 -0.78 12.89 11.02
C SER A 91 -1.91 11.99 10.50
N VAL A 92 -2.15 10.87 11.19
CA VAL A 92 -3.31 10.01 10.92
C VAL A 92 -4.33 10.19 12.03
N ASP A 93 -5.59 10.36 11.66
CA ASP A 93 -6.70 10.30 12.62
C ASP A 93 -6.86 8.86 13.14
N ASN A 94 -6.68 8.68 14.45
CA ASN A 94 -6.76 7.38 15.11
C ASN A 94 -8.14 6.73 14.95
N ALA A 95 -9.22 7.51 14.90
CA ALA A 95 -10.56 6.97 14.70
C ALA A 95 -10.73 6.41 13.28
N ALA A 96 -10.28 7.17 12.27
CA ALA A 96 -10.27 6.72 10.88
C ALA A 96 -9.38 5.48 10.69
N LEU A 97 -8.19 5.46 11.31
CA LEU A 97 -7.27 4.31 11.28
C LEU A 97 -7.92 3.05 11.84
N ALA A 98 -8.52 3.13 13.03
CA ALA A 98 -9.15 1.97 13.66
C ALA A 98 -10.32 1.42 12.83
N ALA A 99 -11.15 2.29 12.25
CA ALA A 99 -12.27 1.87 11.40
C ALA A 99 -11.79 1.16 10.12
N GLU A 100 -10.80 1.72 9.44
CA GLU A 100 -10.24 1.14 8.21
C GLU A 100 -9.48 -0.15 8.47
N GLU A 101 -8.76 -0.24 9.59
CA GLU A 101 -8.06 -1.44 10.05
C GLU A 101 -9.03 -2.58 10.32
N ALA A 102 -10.14 -2.32 11.03
CA ALA A 102 -11.17 -3.34 11.28
C ALA A 102 -11.77 -3.87 9.96
N GLY A 103 -12.01 -2.98 9.00
CA GLY A 103 -12.47 -3.35 7.66
C GLY A 103 -11.45 -4.20 6.91
N ALA A 104 -10.17 -3.79 6.92
CA ALA A 104 -9.07 -4.49 6.27
C ALA A 104 -8.87 -5.90 6.86
N LEU A 105 -8.84 -6.02 8.19
CA LEU A 105 -8.77 -7.30 8.91
C LEU A 105 -9.90 -8.24 8.52
N SER A 106 -11.14 -7.73 8.47
CA SER A 106 -12.30 -8.53 8.07
C SER A 106 -12.18 -9.07 6.65
N ARG A 107 -11.68 -8.27 5.70
CA ARG A 107 -11.45 -8.69 4.31
C ARG A 107 -10.31 -9.71 4.20
N THR A 108 -9.18 -9.47 4.86
CA THR A 108 -8.04 -10.42 4.85
C THR A 108 -8.43 -11.78 5.43
N ARG A 109 -9.18 -11.83 6.53
CA ARG A 109 -9.63 -13.10 7.14
C ARG A 109 -10.56 -13.92 6.24
N LYS A 110 -11.28 -13.28 5.32
CA LYS A 110 -12.17 -13.93 4.36
C LYS A 110 -11.45 -14.33 3.07
N CYS A 111 -10.19 -13.96 2.91
CA CYS A 111 -9.42 -14.26 1.72
C CYS A 111 -9.05 -15.75 1.68
N ALA A 112 -9.43 -16.44 0.61
CA ALA A 112 -9.10 -17.85 0.40
C ALA A 112 -7.66 -18.07 -0.12
N SER A 113 -6.92 -17.01 -0.43
CA SER A 113 -5.56 -17.13 -0.95
C SER A 113 -4.60 -17.59 0.15
N PRO A 114 -3.70 -18.57 -0.14
CA PRO A 114 -2.68 -18.99 0.82
C PRO A 114 -1.78 -17.86 1.31
N CYS A 115 -1.61 -16.79 0.53
CA CYS A 115 -0.78 -15.65 0.91
C CYS A 115 -1.30 -14.94 2.18
N ALA A 116 -2.61 -14.99 2.44
CA ALA A 116 -3.24 -14.33 3.59
C ALA A 116 -2.81 -14.95 4.93
N VAL A 117 -2.36 -16.21 4.92
CA VAL A 117 -1.92 -16.92 6.14
C VAL A 117 -0.69 -16.27 6.75
N ALA A 118 0.19 -15.69 5.93
CA ALA A 118 1.40 -15.02 6.38
C ALA A 118 1.17 -13.57 6.81
N VAL A 119 -0.02 -13.00 6.56
CA VAL A 119 -0.34 -11.61 6.86
C VAL A 119 -0.73 -11.44 8.33
N THR A 120 0.04 -10.62 9.03
CA THR A 120 -0.17 -10.30 10.45
C THR A 120 -1.04 -9.05 10.63
N VAL A 121 -1.58 -8.88 11.84
CA VAL A 121 -2.33 -7.67 12.21
C VAL A 121 -1.46 -6.42 12.12
N ALA A 122 -0.19 -6.50 12.56
CA ALA A 122 0.75 -5.39 12.49
C ALA A 122 0.99 -4.93 11.04
N GLU A 123 1.12 -5.87 10.10
CA GLU A 123 1.30 -5.54 8.69
C GLU A 123 0.04 -4.91 8.07
N ILE A 124 -1.16 -5.31 8.52
CA ILE A 124 -2.41 -4.67 8.11
C ILE A 124 -2.49 -3.25 8.67
N HIS A 125 -2.11 -3.05 9.94
CA HIS A 125 -2.04 -1.73 10.55
C HIS A 125 -1.09 -0.80 9.77
N GLU A 126 0.12 -1.26 9.48
CA GLU A 126 1.10 -0.51 8.68
C GLU A 126 0.59 -0.19 7.26
N LEU A 127 -0.08 -1.14 6.61
CA LEU A 127 -0.73 -0.91 5.32
C LEU A 127 -1.76 0.22 5.41
N VAL A 128 -2.68 0.13 6.37
CA VAL A 128 -3.79 1.09 6.48
C VAL A 128 -3.25 2.47 6.83
N GLN A 129 -2.33 2.56 7.79
CA GLN A 129 -1.67 3.81 8.14
C GLN A 129 -0.97 4.44 6.92
N ARG A 130 -0.17 3.66 6.18
CA ARG A 130 0.47 4.10 4.93
C ARG A 130 -0.54 4.62 3.92
N ARG A 131 -1.63 3.88 3.70
CA ARG A 131 -2.67 4.22 2.70
C ARG A 131 -3.39 5.52 3.07
N LEU A 132 -3.68 5.73 4.35
CA LEU A 132 -4.30 6.96 4.84
C LEU A 132 -3.38 8.17 4.66
N LEU A 133 -2.10 8.04 5.01
CA LEU A 133 -1.10 9.08 4.80
C LEU A 133 -0.96 9.44 3.32
N VAL A 134 -0.81 8.44 2.44
CA VAL A 134 -0.70 8.66 1.00
C VAL A 134 -1.94 9.35 0.43
N ARG A 135 -3.14 8.91 0.86
CA ARG A 135 -4.41 9.52 0.43
C ARG A 135 -4.49 10.99 0.84
N ASP A 136 -4.25 11.31 2.11
CA ASP A 136 -4.31 12.69 2.63
C ASP A 136 -3.34 13.61 1.88
N PHE A 137 -2.11 13.15 1.59
CA PHE A 137 -1.17 13.95 0.81
C PHE A 137 -1.69 14.28 -0.59
N LEU A 138 -2.16 13.27 -1.33
CA LEU A 138 -2.61 13.44 -2.71
C LEU A 138 -3.88 14.30 -2.77
N GLU A 139 -4.80 14.12 -1.81
CA GLU A 139 -6.01 14.95 -1.69
C GLU A 139 -5.66 16.42 -1.44
N ARG A 140 -4.79 16.71 -0.47
CA ARG A 140 -4.31 18.08 -0.22
C ARG A 140 -3.63 18.68 -1.44
N ARG A 141 -2.83 17.88 -2.13
CA ARG A 141 -2.13 18.32 -3.34
C ARG A 141 -3.11 18.72 -4.43
N VAL A 142 -4.13 17.90 -4.70
CA VAL A 142 -5.17 18.23 -5.68
C VAL A 142 -5.91 19.50 -5.24
N ALA A 143 -6.29 19.60 -3.96
CA ALA A 143 -7.01 20.76 -3.44
C ALA A 143 -6.25 22.09 -3.57
N VAL A 144 -4.91 22.07 -3.44
CA VAL A 144 -4.07 23.28 -3.53
C VAL A 144 -3.79 23.69 -4.98
N PHE A 145 -3.57 22.73 -5.88
CA PHE A 145 -3.05 23.01 -7.22
C PHE A 145 -4.11 22.96 -8.33
N ILE A 146 -5.31 22.45 -8.06
CA ILE A 146 -6.36 22.32 -9.06
C ILE A 146 -7.55 23.21 -8.74
N GLU A 147 -7.86 24.08 -9.70
CA GLU A 147 -9.08 24.86 -9.75
C GLU A 147 -9.76 24.63 -11.12
N VAL A 148 -11.09 24.64 -11.15
CA VAL A 148 -11.88 24.62 -12.38
C VAL A 148 -12.74 25.87 -12.41
N ASN A 149 -12.43 26.78 -13.32
CA ASN A 149 -13.16 28.04 -13.44
C ASN A 149 -14.33 27.95 -14.43
N ASP A 150 -15.23 28.94 -14.38
CA ASP A 150 -16.46 28.94 -15.18
C ASP A 150 -16.21 29.08 -16.69
N GLU A 151 -15.08 29.65 -17.09
CA GLU A 151 -14.71 29.72 -18.50
C GLU A 151 -14.33 28.34 -19.05
N GLU A 152 -13.54 27.57 -18.30
CA GLU A 152 -13.20 26.18 -18.65
C GLU A 152 -14.46 25.33 -18.79
N VAL A 153 -15.39 25.45 -17.83
CA VAL A 153 -16.67 24.72 -17.87
C VAL A 153 -17.50 25.11 -19.09
N ARG A 154 -17.65 26.41 -19.38
CA ARG A 154 -18.39 26.87 -20.57
C ARG A 154 -17.76 26.39 -21.87
N ARG A 155 -16.43 26.42 -21.98
CA ARG A 155 -15.71 25.93 -23.18
C ARG A 155 -15.92 24.43 -23.37
N GLU A 156 -15.88 23.66 -22.29
CA GLU A 156 -16.08 22.20 -22.33
C GLU A 156 -17.53 21.83 -22.66
N ILE A 157 -18.53 22.53 -22.10
CA ILE A 157 -19.95 22.36 -22.48
C ILE A 157 -20.14 22.64 -23.97
N ALA A 158 -19.54 23.72 -24.48
CA ALA A 158 -19.61 24.04 -25.91
C ALA A 158 -18.95 22.98 -26.78
N LEU A 159 -17.81 22.40 -26.35
CA LEU A 159 -17.16 21.28 -27.03
C LEU A 159 -18.06 20.05 -27.07
N ARG A 160 -18.57 19.61 -25.93
CA ARG A 160 -19.47 18.46 -25.82
C ARG A 160 -20.76 18.65 -26.63
N THR A 161 -21.27 19.88 -26.70
CA THR A 161 -22.42 20.24 -27.55
C THR A 161 -22.11 20.06 -29.03
N ARG A 162 -20.95 20.53 -29.50
CA ARG A 162 -20.52 20.34 -30.90
C ARG A 162 -20.30 18.86 -31.25
N SER A 163 -19.84 18.06 -30.28
CA SER A 163 -19.65 16.62 -30.42
C SER A 163 -20.95 15.81 -30.33
N GLY A 164 -22.11 16.46 -30.12
CA GLY A 164 -23.40 15.78 -30.02
C GLY A 164 -23.60 14.98 -28.72
N ALA A 165 -22.86 15.31 -27.66
CA ALA A 165 -23.02 14.66 -26.36
C ALA A 165 -24.44 14.88 -25.83
N PRO A 166 -25.01 13.93 -25.09
CA PRO A 166 -26.37 14.06 -24.57
C PRO A 166 -26.44 15.12 -23.44
N PRO A 167 -27.64 15.65 -23.09
CA PRO A 167 -27.79 16.76 -22.14
C PRO A 167 -27.14 16.52 -20.76
N GLU A 168 -27.20 15.30 -20.24
CA GLU A 168 -26.63 14.91 -18.95
C GLU A 168 -25.10 15.07 -18.91
N GLU A 169 -24.41 14.75 -20.01
CA GLU A 169 -22.96 14.91 -20.16
C GLU A 169 -22.54 16.37 -20.37
N ARG A 170 -23.52 17.27 -20.61
CA ARG A 170 -23.33 18.71 -20.80
C ARG A 170 -23.79 19.54 -19.61
N SER A 171 -24.31 18.91 -18.56
CA SER A 171 -24.67 19.61 -17.34
C SER A 171 -23.44 20.23 -16.69
N GLU A 172 -23.58 21.44 -16.15
CA GLU A 172 -22.46 22.18 -15.54
C GLU A 172 -21.80 21.38 -14.42
N GLU A 173 -22.61 20.75 -13.57
CA GLU A 173 -22.15 19.91 -12.47
C GLU A 173 -21.29 18.74 -12.97
N LYS A 174 -21.77 18.00 -13.98
CA LYS A 174 -21.05 16.85 -14.54
C LYS A 174 -19.73 17.30 -15.16
N VAL A 175 -19.77 18.36 -15.97
CA VAL A 175 -18.59 18.90 -16.64
C VAL A 175 -17.55 19.38 -15.63
N ARG A 176 -17.97 20.14 -14.61
CA ARG A 176 -17.06 20.62 -13.56
C ARG A 176 -16.43 19.46 -12.80
N LYS A 177 -17.22 18.44 -12.43
CA LYS A 177 -16.72 17.23 -11.76
C LYS A 177 -15.74 16.44 -12.63
N ASP A 178 -16.03 16.27 -13.92
CA ASP A 178 -15.16 15.59 -14.86
C ASP A 178 -13.83 16.34 -15.03
N LEU A 179 -13.88 17.65 -15.27
CA LEU A 179 -12.71 18.51 -15.38
C LEU A 179 -11.85 18.47 -14.10
N LEU A 180 -12.49 18.54 -12.93
CA LEU A 180 -11.78 18.46 -11.65
C LEU A 180 -11.05 17.11 -11.51
N ARG A 181 -11.72 16.02 -11.87
CA ARG A 181 -11.13 14.66 -11.84
C ARG A 181 -9.99 14.53 -12.84
N GLU A 182 -10.14 15.04 -14.06
CA GLU A 182 -9.12 14.98 -15.10
C GLU A 182 -7.88 15.80 -14.74
N LYS A 183 -8.08 17.05 -14.30
CA LYS A 183 -7.00 17.93 -13.83
C LYS A 183 -6.33 17.36 -12.58
N GLY A 184 -7.11 16.84 -11.62
CA GLY A 184 -6.60 16.15 -10.43
C GLY A 184 -5.71 14.96 -10.78
N ALA A 185 -6.18 14.08 -11.68
CA ALA A 185 -5.39 12.95 -12.15
C ALA A 185 -4.13 13.40 -12.91
N ALA A 186 -4.21 14.48 -13.70
CA ALA A 186 -3.06 15.04 -14.39
C ALA A 186 -2.02 15.61 -13.41
N GLU A 187 -2.43 16.34 -12.37
CA GLU A 187 -1.48 16.86 -11.37
C GLU A 187 -0.82 15.73 -10.58
N ILE A 188 -1.55 14.68 -10.20
CA ILE A 188 -0.95 13.52 -9.55
C ILE A 188 0.10 12.87 -10.45
N ARG A 189 -0.21 12.62 -11.73
CA ARG A 189 0.75 12.06 -12.71
C ARG A 189 1.97 12.96 -12.87
N ASN A 190 1.76 14.26 -13.05
CA ASN A 190 2.83 15.23 -13.24
C ASN A 190 3.71 15.32 -11.99
N TRP A 191 3.13 15.25 -10.81
CA TRP A 191 3.89 15.23 -9.56
C TRP A 191 4.74 13.97 -9.45
N PHE A 192 4.18 12.78 -9.68
CA PHE A 192 4.97 11.55 -9.67
C PHE A 192 6.11 11.59 -10.71
N ALA A 193 5.86 12.10 -11.92
CA ALA A 193 6.91 12.26 -12.92
C ALA A 193 8.06 13.16 -12.43
N ARG A 194 7.73 14.28 -11.77
CA ARG A 194 8.73 15.19 -11.16
C ARG A 194 9.42 14.59 -9.93
N ALA A 195 8.71 13.85 -9.10
CA ALA A 195 9.26 13.22 -7.91
C ALA A 195 10.24 12.11 -8.30
N THR A 196 9.82 11.20 -9.19
CA THR A 196 10.65 10.13 -9.75
C THR A 196 11.89 10.68 -10.43
N SER A 197 11.80 11.76 -11.22
CA SER A 197 12.98 12.31 -11.91
C SER A 197 14.02 12.94 -10.98
N LYS A 198 13.62 13.34 -9.77
CA LYS A 198 14.51 13.92 -8.75
C LYS A 198 15.05 12.88 -7.76
N SER A 199 14.51 11.66 -7.78
CA SER A 199 14.82 10.63 -6.79
C SER A 199 15.82 9.62 -7.37
N ARG A 200 16.71 9.12 -6.52
CA ARG A 200 17.60 8.01 -6.85
C ARG A 200 16.87 6.69 -6.65
N ILE A 201 16.33 6.12 -7.72
CA ILE A 201 15.63 4.85 -7.71
C ILE A 201 16.51 3.77 -8.34
N THR A 202 16.75 2.69 -7.62
CA THR A 202 17.46 1.50 -8.12
C THR A 202 16.53 0.30 -8.02
N LEU A 203 16.33 -0.41 -9.12
CA LEU A 203 15.46 -1.57 -9.20
C LEU A 203 16.29 -2.85 -9.17
N SER A 204 15.92 -3.80 -8.30
CA SER A 204 16.47 -5.15 -8.36
C SER A 204 15.67 -6.01 -9.35
N PRO A 205 16.29 -7.00 -10.01
CA PRO A 205 15.56 -8.00 -10.77
C PRO A 205 14.53 -8.70 -9.88
N LEU A 206 13.33 -8.91 -10.42
CA LEU A 206 12.31 -9.74 -9.78
C LEU A 206 12.21 -11.04 -10.57
N SER A 207 12.19 -12.16 -9.86
CA SER A 207 11.80 -13.44 -10.46
C SER A 207 10.28 -13.42 -10.59
N GLU A 208 9.76 -13.17 -11.79
CA GLU A 208 8.33 -13.35 -12.05
C GLU A 208 8.04 -14.86 -12.12
N PRO A 209 6.94 -15.33 -11.49
CA PRO A 209 6.51 -16.72 -11.61
C PRO A 209 6.02 -17.09 -13.02
#